data_AF-A0A956F1V8-F1
#
_entry.id   AF-A0A956F1V8-F1
#
_cell.length_a   1.000
_cell.length_b   1.000
_cell.length_c   1.000
_cell.angle_alpha   90.00
_cell.angle_beta   90.00
_cell.angle_gamma   90.00
#
_symmetry.space_group_name_H-M   'P 1'
#
loop_
_entity.id
_entity.type
_entity.pdbx_description
1 polymer ?
#
loop_
_entity_poly.entity_id
_entity_poly.type
_entity_poly.pdbx_seq_one_letter_code
_entity_poly.pdbx_strand_id
1 'polypeptide(L)'
;MASPGIKRKLQLRIVHQGEEITGAAPLPIERAAKICARGDETHRALVHLCLTFADYALRQSMPPGANRPLLEQLQVAYAWVQGKASIEAVRKARSEAFNAIVAAEKRTSETVEATLRVMERKAETGLDRHATTVVLRYAALAANYAAGCAVMTLDTVDDPGRSLNLVTQAAGAVSYQRMALGPALGSELRAAAWGQAEWEASRPGASEVYPAGALAVQLFHEFLGCQWKDQSDGLRAYFEVFCEWALPHLQAN
;
A
#
# COMPACT_ATOMS: atom_id res chain seq x y z
N MET A 1 -10.36 -3.02 54.27
CA MET A 1 -11.54 -2.26 53.81
C MET A 1 -11.21 -1.66 52.45
N ALA A 2 -11.76 -2.22 51.38
CA ALA A 2 -11.57 -1.72 50.01
C ALA A 2 -12.88 -1.10 49.53
N SER A 3 -12.85 0.18 49.15
CA SER A 3 -14.02 0.85 48.55
C SER A 3 -14.30 0.27 47.16
N PRO A 4 -15.56 -0.07 46.83
CA PRO A 4 -15.90 -0.52 45.49
C PRO A 4 -15.83 0.65 44.52
N GLY A 5 -14.93 0.55 43.54
CA GLY A 5 -14.79 1.52 42.46
C GLY A 5 -16.09 1.61 41.65
N ILE A 6 -16.73 2.78 41.69
CA ILE A 6 -17.90 3.10 40.89
C ILE A 6 -17.51 2.98 39.41
N LYS A 7 -18.02 1.97 38.71
CA LYS A 7 -17.97 1.90 37.25
C LYS A 7 -18.72 3.11 36.71
N ARG A 8 -18.00 4.14 36.25
CA ARG A 8 -18.58 5.28 35.54
C ARG A 8 -19.42 4.73 34.39
N LYS A 9 -20.75 4.97 34.43
CA LYS A 9 -21.63 4.67 33.30
C LYS A 9 -21.10 5.46 32.09
N LEU A 10 -20.71 4.73 31.04
CA LEU A 10 -20.39 5.33 29.75
C LEU A 10 -21.63 6.09 29.28
N GLN A 11 -21.55 7.42 29.22
CA GLN A 11 -22.63 8.23 28.70
C GLN A 11 -22.66 8.09 27.19
N LEU A 12 -23.82 7.69 26.66
CA LEU A 12 -24.10 7.69 25.24
C LEU A 12 -24.07 9.15 24.76
N ARG A 13 -23.09 9.51 23.93
CA ARG A 13 -23.00 10.81 23.27
C ARG A 13 -23.68 10.72 21.90
N ILE A 14 -24.43 11.75 21.53
CA ILE A 14 -24.90 11.90 20.15
C ILE A 14 -23.67 12.10 19.27
N VAL A 15 -23.43 11.17 18.35
CA VAL A 15 -22.35 11.23 17.36
C VAL A 15 -22.90 11.99 16.16
N HIS A 16 -22.29 13.12 15.81
CA HIS A 16 -22.65 13.84 14.59
C HIS A 16 -22.11 13.09 13.36
N GLN A 17 -22.72 13.27 12.18
CA GLN A 17 -22.37 12.54 10.96
C GLN A 17 -20.89 12.65 10.55
N GLY A 18 -20.17 13.70 10.98
CA GLY A 18 -18.72 13.85 10.76
C GLY A 18 -17.83 13.06 11.73
N GLU A 19 -18.38 12.51 12.79
CA GLU A 19 -17.65 11.80 13.87
C GLU A 19 -17.87 10.29 13.81
N GLU A 20 -18.73 9.79 12.92
CA GLU A 20 -19.08 8.38 12.78
C GLU A 20 -17.88 7.58 12.29
N ILE A 21 -17.37 6.64 13.09
CA ILE A 21 -16.30 5.73 12.69
C ILE A 21 -16.82 4.72 11.66
N THR A 22 -16.23 4.74 10.47
CA THR A 22 -16.59 3.96 9.28
C THR A 22 -15.79 2.67 9.13
N GLY A 23 -14.65 2.55 9.81
CA GLY A 23 -13.74 1.41 9.65
C GLY A 23 -12.91 1.49 8.37
N ALA A 24 -12.84 2.66 7.72
CA ALA A 24 -12.03 2.87 6.52
C ALA A 24 -10.51 2.85 6.80
N ALA A 25 -10.11 3.15 8.04
CA ALA A 25 -8.73 3.19 8.49
C ALA A 25 -8.60 2.55 9.89
N PRO A 26 -7.37 2.25 10.36
CA PRO A 26 -7.16 1.91 11.76
C PRO A 26 -7.78 2.95 12.69
N LEU A 27 -8.43 2.48 13.75
CA LEU A 27 -9.21 3.32 14.67
C LEU A 27 -8.45 4.54 15.21
N PRO A 28 -7.15 4.47 15.55
CA PRO A 28 -6.38 5.64 15.99
C PRO A 28 -6.31 6.74 14.91
N ILE A 29 -6.07 6.35 13.65
CA ILE A 29 -6.02 7.29 12.52
C ILE A 29 -7.39 7.92 12.30
N GLU A 30 -8.43 7.09 12.23
CA GLU A 30 -9.77 7.58 11.94
C GLU A 30 -10.29 8.55 13.01
N ARG A 31 -10.00 8.26 14.28
CA ARG A 31 -10.29 9.19 15.38
C ARG A 31 -9.50 10.48 15.24
N ALA A 32 -8.18 10.40 15.07
CA ALA A 32 -7.33 11.59 14.97
C ALA A 32 -7.74 12.49 13.81
N ALA A 33 -7.96 11.92 12.62
CA ALA A 33 -8.37 12.66 11.42
C ALA A 33 -9.70 13.42 11.60
N LYS A 34 -10.61 12.90 12.43
CA LYS A 34 -11.94 13.49 12.67
C LYS A 34 -11.94 14.56 13.75
N ILE A 35 -11.08 14.42 14.76
CA ILE A 35 -11.08 15.31 15.93
C ILE A 35 -10.08 16.47 15.80
N CYS A 36 -9.00 16.29 15.02
CA CYS A 36 -7.94 17.28 14.97
C CYS A 36 -8.36 18.54 14.21
N ALA A 37 -7.96 19.69 14.73
CA ALA A 37 -8.00 20.94 13.99
C ALA A 37 -6.77 21.05 13.09
N ARG A 38 -6.93 21.70 11.94
CA ARG A 38 -5.83 21.89 11.00
C ARG A 38 -4.67 22.64 11.64
N GLY A 39 -3.56 21.93 11.81
CA GLY A 39 -2.27 22.47 12.22
C GLY A 39 -1.99 22.33 13.71
N ASP A 40 -2.94 21.76 14.46
CA ASP A 40 -2.73 21.39 15.86
C ASP A 40 -1.75 20.20 15.99
N GLU A 41 -1.40 19.86 17.22
CA GLU A 41 -0.46 18.79 17.54
C GLU A 41 -0.94 17.42 17.06
N THR A 42 -2.24 17.14 17.15
CA THR A 42 -2.81 15.85 16.69
C THR A 42 -2.72 15.74 15.16
N HIS A 43 -3.00 16.82 14.44
CA HIS A 43 -2.87 16.87 13.00
C HIS A 43 -1.40 16.69 12.58
N ARG A 44 -0.46 17.35 13.26
CA ARG A 44 0.99 17.19 13.01
C ARG A 44 1.46 15.76 13.28
N ALA A 45 1.02 15.16 14.38
CA ALA A 45 1.29 13.76 14.71
C ALA A 45 0.73 12.81 13.64
N LEU A 46 -0.50 13.06 13.16
CA LEU A 46 -1.13 12.30 12.09
C LEU A 46 -0.35 12.43 10.77
N VAL A 47 0.08 13.63 10.38
CA VAL A 47 0.90 13.85 9.19
C VAL A 47 2.25 13.15 9.32
N HIS A 48 2.87 13.16 10.50
CA HIS A 48 4.12 12.44 10.76
C HIS A 48 3.95 10.92 10.60
N LEU A 49 2.85 10.37 11.12
CA LEU A 49 2.50 8.98 10.92
C LEU A 49 2.31 8.66 9.42
N CYS A 50 1.64 9.55 8.68
CA CYS A 50 1.47 9.43 7.23
C CYS A 50 2.80 9.45 6.47
N LEU A 51 3.71 10.34 6.84
CA LEU A 51 5.07 10.42 6.29
C LEU A 51 5.84 9.11 6.49
N THR A 52 5.66 8.45 7.63
CA THR A 52 6.30 7.17 7.92
C THR A 52 5.82 6.07 6.96
N PHE A 53 4.50 5.99 6.73
CA PHE A 53 3.95 5.02 5.78
C PHE A 53 4.34 5.31 4.33
N ALA A 54 4.33 6.58 3.91
CA ALA A 54 4.71 6.96 2.56
C ALA A 54 6.20 6.72 2.29
N ASP A 55 7.10 7.08 3.22
CA ASP A 55 8.54 6.79 3.10
C ASP A 55 8.78 5.27 3.01
N TYR A 56 8.14 4.48 3.89
CA TYR A 56 8.22 3.02 3.85
C TYR A 56 7.74 2.47 2.50
N ALA A 57 6.55 2.86 2.02
CA ALA A 57 5.99 2.38 0.76
C ALA A 57 6.91 2.72 -0.43
N LEU A 58 7.42 3.96 -0.51
CA LEU A 58 8.32 4.40 -1.57
C LEU A 58 9.65 3.63 -1.58
N ARG A 59 10.25 3.39 -0.41
CA ARG A 59 11.53 2.67 -0.30
C ARG A 59 11.40 1.19 -0.60
N GLN A 60 10.28 0.57 -0.21
CA GLN A 60 10.06 -0.86 -0.43
C GLN A 60 9.58 -1.17 -1.85
N SER A 61 8.84 -0.25 -2.48
CA SER A 61 8.11 -0.54 -3.72
C SER A 61 8.79 -0.04 -5.00
N MET A 62 9.84 0.77 -4.88
CA MET A 62 10.49 1.41 -6.02
C MET A 62 12.02 1.41 -5.90
N PRO A 63 12.76 1.38 -7.02
CA PRO A 63 14.20 1.59 -7.01
C PRO A 63 14.57 3.03 -6.61
N PRO A 64 15.80 3.26 -6.08
CA PRO A 64 16.25 4.58 -5.64
C PRO A 64 16.13 5.70 -6.68
N GLY A 65 16.31 5.38 -7.96
CA GLY A 65 16.19 6.36 -9.06
C GLY A 65 14.75 6.79 -9.38
N ALA A 66 13.76 6.03 -8.91
CA ALA A 66 12.33 6.31 -9.09
C ALA A 66 11.71 6.96 -7.84
N ASN A 67 12.09 6.53 -6.63
CA ASN A 67 11.50 7.09 -5.40
C ASN A 67 12.11 8.43 -4.96
N ARG A 68 13.36 8.72 -5.29
CA ARG A 68 14.06 9.90 -4.76
C ARG A 68 13.32 11.23 -5.00
N PRO A 69 12.79 11.52 -6.21
CA PRO A 69 12.03 12.76 -6.42
C PRO A 69 10.80 12.88 -5.51
N LEU A 70 10.11 11.78 -5.22
CA LEU A 70 8.94 11.75 -4.33
C LEU A 70 9.36 11.94 -2.86
N LEU A 71 10.45 11.29 -2.45
CA LEU A 71 11.02 11.43 -1.10
C LEU A 71 11.49 12.87 -0.82
N GLU A 72 12.04 13.55 -1.82
CA GLU A 72 12.42 14.97 -1.74
C GLU A 72 11.19 15.86 -1.47
N GLN A 73 10.06 15.59 -2.13
CA GLN A 73 8.82 16.33 -1.86
C GLN A 73 8.26 16.06 -0.46
N LEU A 74 8.40 14.83 0.05
CA LEU A 74 8.00 14.51 1.42
C LEU A 74 8.82 15.24 2.49
N GLN A 75 10.06 15.66 2.20
CA GLN A 75 10.84 16.48 3.13
C GLN A 75 10.16 17.82 3.44
N VAL A 76 9.36 18.35 2.51
CA VAL A 76 8.60 19.60 2.73
C VAL A 76 7.50 19.39 3.76
N ALA A 77 6.82 18.24 3.74
CA ALA A 77 5.84 17.88 4.77
C ALA A 77 6.51 17.56 6.12
N TYR A 78 7.69 16.94 6.15
CA TYR A 78 8.48 16.80 7.39
C TYR A 78 8.84 18.17 7.98
N ALA A 79 9.29 19.12 7.15
CA ALA A 79 9.55 20.48 7.58
C ALA A 79 8.27 21.18 8.07
N TRP A 80 7.13 20.93 7.44
CA TRP A 80 5.84 21.46 7.89
C TRP A 80 5.47 20.94 9.27
N VAL A 81 5.60 19.64 9.53
CA VAL A 81 5.35 19.02 10.86
C VAL A 81 6.19 19.72 11.93
N GLN A 82 7.45 20.04 11.62
CA GLN A 82 8.39 20.74 12.52
C GLN A 82 8.17 22.27 12.61
N GLY A 83 7.16 22.82 11.92
CA GLY A 83 6.88 24.27 11.91
C GLY A 83 7.87 25.10 11.07
N LYS A 84 8.64 24.46 10.19
CA LYS A 84 9.69 25.08 9.36
C LYS A 84 9.28 25.36 7.91
N ALA A 85 8.09 24.92 7.50
CA ALA A 85 7.56 25.14 6.15
C ALA A 85 6.11 25.64 6.20
N SER A 86 5.74 26.46 5.21
CA SER A 86 4.37 26.94 5.04
C SER A 86 3.50 25.93 4.30
N ILE A 87 2.19 26.13 4.34
CA ILE A 87 1.24 25.27 3.62
C ILE A 87 1.35 25.43 2.10
N GLU A 88 1.71 26.62 1.62
CA GLU A 88 1.94 26.91 0.20
C GLU A 88 3.13 26.12 -0.34
N ALA A 89 4.20 25.96 0.46
CA ALA A 89 5.34 25.13 0.11
C ALA A 89 4.90 23.66 -0.05
N VAL A 90 4.07 23.15 0.86
CA VAL A 90 3.52 21.78 0.76
C VAL A 90 2.64 21.62 -0.47
N ARG A 91 1.79 22.60 -0.81
CA ARG A 91 0.97 22.57 -2.03
C ARG A 91 1.79 22.55 -3.32
N LYS A 92 2.91 23.28 -3.34
CA LYS A 92 3.88 23.21 -4.44
C LYS A 92 4.51 21.82 -4.53
N ALA A 93 5.00 21.29 -3.40
CA ALA A 93 5.58 19.96 -3.32
C ALA A 93 4.59 18.86 -3.76
N ARG A 94 3.32 19.02 -3.42
CA ARG A 94 2.22 18.15 -3.86
C ARG A 94 2.07 18.13 -5.37
N SER A 95 2.11 19.30 -6.02
CA SER A 95 2.03 19.40 -7.49
C SER A 95 3.24 18.73 -8.15
N GLU A 96 4.43 18.93 -7.62
CA GLU A 96 5.66 18.29 -8.10
C GLU A 96 5.62 16.77 -7.93
N ALA A 97 5.17 16.28 -6.77
CA ALA A 97 5.00 14.85 -6.50
C ALA A 97 3.97 14.21 -7.45
N PHE A 98 2.84 14.88 -7.69
CA PHE A 98 1.82 14.40 -8.62
C PHE A 98 2.37 14.27 -10.04
N ASN A 99 3.12 15.26 -10.52
CA ASN A 99 3.75 15.22 -11.84
C ASN A 99 4.83 14.13 -11.95
N ALA A 100 5.44 13.72 -10.84
CA ALA A 100 6.46 12.68 -10.81
C ALA A 100 5.90 11.24 -10.87
N ILE A 101 4.60 11.02 -10.63
CA ILE A 101 3.99 9.67 -10.54
C ILE A 101 4.28 8.84 -11.80
N VAL A 102 3.94 9.37 -12.98
CA VAL A 102 4.07 8.65 -14.25
C VAL A 102 5.53 8.32 -14.56
N ALA A 103 6.45 9.24 -14.25
CA ALA A 103 7.87 9.02 -14.42
C ALA A 103 8.41 7.95 -13.46
N ALA A 104 7.95 7.93 -12.21
CA ALA A 104 8.34 6.94 -11.21
C ALA A 104 7.85 5.53 -11.58
N GLU A 105 6.60 5.41 -12.03
CA GLU A 105 6.02 4.14 -12.50
C GLU A 105 6.79 3.58 -13.70
N LYS A 106 7.05 4.43 -14.69
CA LYS A 106 7.83 4.06 -15.89
C LYS A 106 9.23 3.61 -15.53
N ARG A 107 9.98 4.39 -14.73
CA ARG A 107 11.35 4.02 -14.30
C ARG A 107 11.38 2.72 -13.49
N THR A 108 10.37 2.49 -12.65
CA THR A 108 10.27 1.23 -11.89
C THR A 108 10.09 0.05 -12.83
N SER A 109 9.16 0.16 -13.78
CA SER A 109 8.91 -0.88 -14.79
C SER A 109 10.14 -1.17 -15.65
N GLU A 110 10.82 -0.13 -16.14
CA GLU A 110 12.06 -0.26 -16.93
C GLU A 110 13.18 -0.93 -16.14
N THR A 111 13.32 -0.61 -14.85
CA THR A 111 14.33 -1.23 -13.98
C THR A 111 14.04 -2.72 -13.77
N VAL A 112 12.78 -3.09 -13.54
CA VAL A 112 12.37 -4.48 -13.39
C VAL A 112 12.56 -5.23 -14.71
N GLU A 113 12.15 -4.65 -15.84
CA GLU A 113 12.34 -5.25 -17.16
C GLU A 113 13.83 -5.51 -17.46
N ALA A 114 14.69 -4.54 -17.20
CA ALA A 114 16.14 -4.69 -17.37
C ALA A 114 16.68 -5.84 -16.50
N THR A 115 16.21 -5.95 -15.25
CA THR A 115 16.59 -7.03 -14.33
C THR A 115 16.14 -8.39 -14.87
N LEU A 116 14.90 -8.49 -15.36
CA LEU A 116 14.35 -9.71 -15.94
C LEU A 116 15.12 -10.20 -17.17
N ARG A 117 15.67 -9.28 -17.99
CA ARG A 117 16.50 -9.64 -19.14
C ARG A 117 17.86 -10.25 -18.75
N VAL A 118 18.41 -9.85 -17.60
CA VAL A 118 19.68 -10.36 -17.08
C VAL A 118 19.50 -11.68 -16.34
N MET A 119 18.35 -11.87 -15.69
CA MET A 119 17.98 -13.15 -15.10
C MET A 119 17.67 -14.14 -16.22
N GLU A 120 18.65 -14.88 -16.72
CA GLU A 120 18.44 -15.97 -17.69
C GLU A 120 17.41 -16.97 -17.17
N ARG A 121 16.17 -16.84 -17.65
CA ARG A 121 15.08 -17.76 -17.31
C ARG A 121 14.97 -18.79 -18.42
N LYS A 122 15.21 -20.05 -18.07
CA LYS A 122 14.73 -21.15 -18.92
C LYS A 122 13.21 -21.14 -18.85
N ALA A 123 12.56 -21.13 -20.02
CA ALA A 123 11.11 -21.32 -20.07
C ALA A 123 10.81 -22.76 -19.63
N GLU A 124 9.97 -22.88 -18.60
CA GLU A 124 9.58 -24.15 -17.97
C GLU A 124 8.10 -24.48 -18.26
N THR A 125 7.27 -23.48 -18.55
CA THR A 125 5.82 -23.66 -18.78
C THR A 125 5.28 -22.70 -19.85
N GLY A 126 4.08 -22.99 -20.38
CA GLY A 126 3.37 -22.06 -21.28
C GLY A 126 2.97 -20.72 -20.62
N LEU A 127 3.13 -20.57 -19.30
CA LEU A 127 2.81 -19.35 -18.55
C LEU A 127 3.95 -18.35 -18.47
N ASP A 128 5.19 -18.69 -18.81
CA ASP A 128 6.34 -17.83 -18.49
C ASP A 128 6.26 -16.44 -19.13
N ARG A 129 5.77 -16.35 -20.38
CA ARG A 129 5.53 -15.07 -21.05
C ARG A 129 4.47 -14.25 -20.33
N HIS A 130 3.35 -14.86 -19.96
CA HIS A 130 2.26 -14.20 -19.24
C HIS A 130 2.70 -13.73 -17.86
N ALA A 131 3.42 -14.57 -17.13
CA ALA A 131 3.96 -14.23 -15.82
C ALA A 131 4.93 -13.06 -15.88
N THR A 132 5.78 -12.97 -16.91
CA THR A 132 6.63 -11.79 -17.14
C THR A 132 5.81 -10.51 -17.25
N THR A 133 4.69 -10.54 -18.00
CA THR A 133 3.76 -9.42 -18.07
C THR A 133 3.11 -9.11 -16.71
N VAL A 134 2.75 -10.13 -15.94
CA VAL A 134 2.19 -9.96 -14.58
C VAL A 134 3.19 -9.30 -13.63
N VAL A 135 4.47 -9.73 -13.65
CA VAL A 135 5.54 -9.12 -12.84
C VAL A 135 5.66 -7.63 -13.13
N LEU A 136 5.74 -7.26 -14.41
CA LEU A 136 5.84 -5.85 -14.81
C LEU A 136 4.61 -5.06 -14.38
N ARG A 137 3.41 -5.61 -14.58
CA ARG A 137 2.15 -4.96 -14.16
C ARG A 137 2.09 -4.76 -12.65
N TYR A 138 2.46 -5.75 -11.86
CA TYR A 138 2.43 -5.65 -10.41
C TYR A 138 3.50 -4.70 -9.88
N ALA A 139 4.69 -4.65 -10.49
CA ALA A 139 5.71 -3.65 -10.17
C ALA A 139 5.24 -2.22 -10.47
N ALA A 140 4.58 -2.01 -11.62
CA ALA A 140 3.98 -0.73 -11.97
C ALA A 140 2.87 -0.33 -10.98
N LEU A 141 1.98 -1.25 -10.63
CA LEU A 141 0.94 -1.03 -9.60
C LEU A 141 1.57 -0.68 -8.25
N ALA A 142 2.59 -1.41 -7.81
CA ALA A 142 3.30 -1.12 -6.57
C ALA A 142 3.85 0.32 -6.54
N ALA A 143 4.49 0.74 -7.63
CA ALA A 143 4.99 2.11 -7.78
C ALA A 143 3.84 3.13 -7.76
N ASN A 144 2.75 2.86 -8.48
CA ASN A 144 1.61 3.76 -8.53
C ASN A 144 0.99 4.00 -7.13
N TYR A 145 0.74 2.93 -6.37
CA TYR A 145 0.23 3.01 -5.01
C TYR A 145 1.20 3.72 -4.06
N ALA A 146 2.51 3.42 -4.14
CA ALA A 146 3.51 4.09 -3.31
C ALA A 146 3.67 5.59 -3.64
N ALA A 147 3.60 5.96 -4.92
CA ALA A 147 3.60 7.38 -5.32
C ALA A 147 2.30 8.07 -4.88
N GLY A 148 1.17 7.37 -4.94
CA GLY A 148 -0.11 7.81 -4.39
C GLY A 148 -0.02 8.10 -2.89
N CYS A 149 0.69 7.28 -2.11
CA CYS A 149 0.93 7.54 -0.69
C CYS A 149 1.64 8.88 -0.46
N ALA A 150 2.60 9.24 -1.31
CA ALA A 150 3.32 10.50 -1.19
C ALA A 150 2.38 11.70 -1.40
N VAL A 151 1.57 11.67 -2.46
CA VAL A 151 0.59 12.73 -2.76
C VAL A 151 -0.47 12.81 -1.67
N MET A 152 -1.01 11.69 -1.21
CA MET A 152 -2.01 11.66 -0.14
C MET A 152 -1.46 12.19 1.19
N THR A 153 -0.19 11.92 1.50
CA THR A 153 0.46 12.48 2.68
C THR A 153 0.56 14.00 2.60
N LEU A 154 0.90 14.53 1.43
CA LEU A 154 0.94 15.97 1.18
C LEU A 154 -0.46 16.60 1.23
N ASP A 155 -1.47 15.90 0.69
CA ASP A 155 -2.88 16.33 0.78
C ASP A 155 -3.39 16.33 2.24
N THR A 156 -2.87 15.42 3.09
CA THR A 156 -3.24 15.33 4.51
C THR A 156 -2.92 16.63 5.26
N VAL A 157 -1.87 17.35 4.87
CA VAL A 157 -1.50 18.65 5.48
C VAL A 157 -2.58 19.72 5.27
N ASP A 158 -3.37 19.63 4.20
CA ASP A 158 -4.48 20.56 3.94
C ASP A 158 -5.79 20.05 4.56
N ASP A 159 -5.99 18.72 4.52
CA ASP A 159 -7.21 18.01 4.94
C ASP A 159 -6.86 16.68 5.65
N PRO A 160 -6.98 16.61 7.00
CA PRO A 160 -6.66 15.41 7.77
C PRO A 160 -7.41 14.15 7.32
N GLY A 161 -8.60 14.30 6.74
CA GLY A 161 -9.42 13.18 6.25
C GLY A 161 -8.76 12.41 5.10
N ARG A 162 -7.76 12.99 4.43
CA ARG A 162 -7.00 12.32 3.37
C ARG A 162 -6.11 11.19 3.88
N SER A 163 -5.82 11.16 5.18
CA SER A 163 -5.04 10.10 5.83
C SER A 163 -5.75 8.73 5.84
N LEU A 164 -7.09 8.69 5.73
CA LEU A 164 -7.88 7.48 5.99
C LEU A 164 -7.52 6.31 5.06
N ASN A 165 -7.21 6.58 3.79
CA ASN A 165 -6.89 5.52 2.83
C ASN A 165 -5.38 5.18 2.77
N LEU A 166 -4.54 5.89 3.54
CA LEU A 166 -3.09 5.80 3.38
C LEU A 166 -2.54 4.43 3.81
N VAL A 167 -3.06 3.86 4.89
CA VAL A 167 -2.65 2.53 5.38
C VAL A 167 -2.94 1.45 4.34
N THR A 168 -4.14 1.48 3.76
CA THR A 168 -4.54 0.55 2.69
C THR A 168 -3.68 0.74 1.44
N GLN A 169 -3.39 1.98 1.06
CA GLN A 169 -2.52 2.29 -0.09
C GLN A 169 -1.08 1.77 0.14
N ALA A 170 -0.51 2.02 1.32
CA ALA A 170 0.85 1.59 1.66
C ALA A 170 0.96 0.06 1.71
N ALA A 171 -0.01 -0.61 2.35
CA ALA A 171 -0.07 -2.07 2.37
C ALA A 171 -0.23 -2.66 0.95
N GLY A 172 -1.08 -2.05 0.12
CA GLY A 172 -1.26 -2.43 -1.27
C GLY A 172 0.03 -2.30 -2.09
N ALA A 173 0.74 -1.17 -1.96
CA ALA A 173 2.01 -0.94 -2.66
C ALA A 173 3.04 -2.04 -2.36
N VAL A 174 3.29 -2.29 -1.08
CA VAL A 174 4.28 -3.28 -0.64
C VAL A 174 3.84 -4.69 -1.00
N SER A 175 2.55 -5.01 -0.90
CA SER A 175 2.02 -6.32 -1.27
C SER A 175 2.18 -6.59 -2.77
N TYR A 176 1.87 -5.61 -3.63
CA TYR A 176 2.10 -5.74 -5.07
C TYR A 176 3.58 -5.91 -5.41
N GLN A 177 4.48 -5.19 -4.74
CA GLN A 177 5.93 -5.36 -4.95
C GLN A 177 6.38 -6.77 -4.56
N ARG A 178 5.93 -7.28 -3.40
CA ARG A 178 6.27 -8.63 -2.94
C ARG A 178 5.70 -9.70 -3.87
N MET A 179 4.49 -9.52 -4.37
CA MET A 179 3.91 -10.42 -5.38
C MET A 179 4.71 -10.39 -6.68
N ALA A 180 5.07 -9.19 -7.17
CA ALA A 180 5.83 -9.02 -8.40
C ALA A 180 7.20 -9.70 -8.34
N LEU A 181 7.97 -9.47 -7.27
CA LEU A 181 9.35 -9.92 -7.16
C LEU A 181 9.53 -11.27 -6.43
N GLY A 182 8.45 -11.85 -5.92
CA GLY A 182 8.43 -13.16 -5.28
C GLY A 182 7.57 -14.16 -6.06
N PRO A 183 6.31 -14.42 -5.65
CA PRO A 183 5.46 -15.46 -6.24
C PRO A 183 5.25 -15.39 -7.76
N ALA A 184 5.01 -14.20 -8.32
CA ALA A 184 4.83 -14.06 -9.77
C ALA A 184 6.16 -14.31 -10.52
N LEU A 185 7.27 -13.98 -9.86
CA LEU A 185 8.62 -14.11 -10.37
C LEU A 185 9.10 -15.58 -10.35
N GLY A 186 8.77 -16.33 -9.30
CA GLY A 186 9.17 -17.71 -9.06
C GLY A 186 8.46 -18.72 -9.96
N SER A 187 9.14 -19.82 -10.31
CA SER A 187 8.58 -20.87 -11.18
C SER A 187 7.60 -21.80 -10.46
N GLU A 188 7.74 -21.98 -9.14
CA GLU A 188 6.93 -22.91 -8.34
C GLU A 188 5.42 -22.68 -8.51
N LEU A 189 4.98 -21.43 -8.38
CA LEU A 189 3.55 -21.09 -8.51
C LEU A 189 3.03 -21.32 -9.93
N ARG A 190 3.88 -21.07 -10.94
CA ARG A 190 3.53 -21.28 -12.35
C ARG A 190 3.41 -22.76 -12.68
N ALA A 191 4.35 -23.56 -12.20
CA ALA A 191 4.32 -25.01 -12.34
C ALA A 191 3.09 -25.61 -11.63
N ALA A 192 2.77 -25.14 -10.43
CA ALA A 192 1.57 -25.57 -9.70
C ALA A 192 0.28 -25.22 -10.45
N ALA A 193 0.15 -23.98 -10.95
CA ALA A 193 -1.01 -23.55 -11.72
C ALA A 193 -1.16 -24.33 -13.04
N TRP A 194 -0.04 -24.59 -13.72
CA TRP A 194 -0.02 -25.38 -14.96
C TRP A 194 -0.43 -26.83 -14.72
N GLY A 195 0.16 -27.49 -13.71
CA GLY A 195 -0.16 -28.88 -13.38
C GLY A 195 -1.62 -29.06 -12.94
N GLN A 196 -2.16 -28.12 -12.15
CA GLN A 196 -3.58 -28.14 -11.79
C GLN A 196 -4.47 -27.95 -13.03
N ALA A 197 -4.10 -27.04 -13.94
CA ALA A 197 -4.87 -26.81 -15.15
C ALA A 197 -4.88 -28.02 -16.11
N GLU A 198 -3.74 -28.69 -16.27
CA GLU A 198 -3.64 -29.93 -17.06
C GLU A 198 -4.50 -31.03 -16.45
N TRP A 199 -4.47 -31.18 -15.12
CA TRP A 199 -5.30 -32.14 -14.42
C TRP A 199 -6.79 -31.87 -14.62
N GLU A 200 -7.25 -30.62 -14.41
CA GLU A 200 -8.66 -30.24 -14.60
C GLU A 200 -9.09 -30.42 -16.07
N ALA A 201 -8.24 -30.04 -17.03
CA ALA A 201 -8.53 -30.20 -18.46
C ALA A 201 -8.59 -31.67 -18.89
N SER A 202 -7.91 -32.58 -18.19
CA SER A 202 -7.95 -34.03 -18.46
C SER A 202 -9.23 -34.72 -17.99
N ARG A 203 -10.09 -34.02 -17.23
CA ARG A 203 -11.33 -34.60 -16.69
C ARG A 203 -12.34 -34.88 -17.81
N PRO A 204 -13.08 -36.00 -17.76
CA PRO A 204 -14.10 -36.32 -18.76
C PRO A 204 -15.11 -35.17 -18.92
N GLY A 205 -15.29 -34.67 -20.14
CA GLY A 205 -16.21 -33.58 -20.47
C GLY A 205 -15.68 -32.15 -20.26
N ALA A 206 -14.44 -31.98 -19.76
CA ALA A 206 -13.86 -30.65 -19.49
C ALA A 206 -13.02 -30.10 -20.67
N SER A 207 -12.33 -30.97 -21.40
CA SER A 207 -11.35 -30.59 -22.45
C SER A 207 -11.95 -29.83 -23.64
N GLU A 208 -13.25 -29.96 -23.89
CA GLU A 208 -13.95 -29.26 -24.99
C GLU A 208 -14.40 -27.83 -24.60
N VAL A 209 -14.44 -27.51 -23.30
CA VAL A 209 -15.01 -26.26 -22.78
C VAL A 209 -13.91 -25.26 -22.37
N TYR A 210 -12.78 -25.73 -21.84
CA TYR A 210 -11.71 -24.84 -21.35
C TYR A 210 -10.32 -25.33 -21.77
N PRO A 211 -9.62 -24.59 -22.66
CA PRO A 211 -8.22 -24.90 -22.98
C PRO A 211 -7.33 -24.82 -21.73
N ALA A 212 -6.47 -25.83 -21.52
CA ALA A 212 -5.59 -25.92 -20.34
C ALA A 212 -4.78 -24.63 -20.10
N GLY A 213 -4.30 -23.97 -21.15
CA GLY A 213 -3.57 -22.71 -21.02
C GLY A 213 -4.41 -21.54 -20.46
N ALA A 214 -5.70 -21.44 -20.82
CA ALA A 214 -6.58 -20.41 -20.29
C ALA A 214 -6.90 -20.66 -18.80
N LEU A 215 -7.13 -21.92 -18.45
CA LEU A 215 -7.33 -22.34 -17.07
C LEU A 215 -6.07 -22.11 -16.21
N ALA A 216 -4.88 -22.39 -16.75
CA ALA A 216 -3.62 -22.13 -16.07
C ALA A 216 -3.42 -20.65 -15.77
N VAL A 217 -3.80 -19.75 -16.69
CA VAL A 217 -3.77 -18.30 -16.47
C VAL A 217 -4.72 -17.89 -15.34
N GLN A 218 -5.94 -18.45 -15.32
CA GLN A 218 -6.91 -18.17 -14.27
C GLN A 218 -6.39 -18.64 -12.90
N LEU A 219 -5.98 -19.90 -12.78
CA LEU A 219 -5.46 -20.48 -11.55
C LEU A 219 -4.22 -19.72 -11.04
N PHE A 220 -3.34 -19.30 -11.95
CA PHE A 220 -2.19 -18.48 -11.58
C PHE A 220 -2.60 -17.15 -10.92
N HIS A 221 -3.60 -16.45 -11.46
CA HIS A 221 -4.12 -15.22 -10.84
C HIS A 221 -4.89 -15.47 -9.54
N GLU A 222 -5.60 -16.59 -9.42
CA GLU A 222 -6.27 -16.98 -8.17
C GLU A 222 -5.24 -17.22 -7.07
N PHE A 223 -4.18 -17.98 -7.34
CA PHE A 223 -3.10 -18.23 -6.39
C PHE A 223 -2.39 -16.93 -5.98
N LEU A 224 -2.09 -16.05 -6.95
CA LEU A 224 -1.53 -14.73 -6.67
C LEU A 224 -2.48 -13.87 -5.84
N GLY A 225 -3.78 -13.91 -6.12
CA GLY A 225 -4.80 -13.16 -5.40
C GLY A 225 -4.91 -13.57 -3.94
N CYS A 226 -4.88 -14.88 -3.64
CA CYS A 226 -4.84 -15.39 -2.28
C CYS A 226 -3.59 -14.89 -1.53
N GLN A 227 -2.40 -15.05 -2.12
CA GLN A 227 -1.16 -14.63 -1.47
C GLN A 227 -1.07 -13.10 -1.30
N TRP A 228 -1.56 -12.34 -2.27
CA TRP A 228 -1.64 -10.88 -2.16
C TRP A 228 -2.53 -10.46 -1.00
N LYS A 229 -3.70 -11.11 -0.85
CA LYS A 229 -4.64 -10.84 0.23
C LYS A 229 -4.00 -11.11 1.58
N ASP A 230 -3.36 -12.26 1.76
CA ASP A 230 -2.70 -12.62 3.02
C ASP A 230 -1.58 -11.63 3.39
N GLN A 231 -0.78 -11.21 2.40
CA GLN A 231 0.27 -10.21 2.61
C GLN A 231 -0.30 -8.83 2.97
N SER A 232 -1.35 -8.41 2.26
CA SER A 232 -2.00 -7.12 2.48
C SER A 232 -2.69 -7.06 3.84
N ASP A 233 -3.44 -8.09 4.21
CA ASP A 233 -4.13 -8.19 5.50
C ASP A 233 -3.12 -8.27 6.65
N GLY A 234 -2.02 -9.04 6.49
CA GLY A 234 -0.93 -9.08 7.47
C GLY A 234 -0.22 -7.74 7.66
N LEU A 235 0.07 -7.02 6.57
CA LEU A 235 0.67 -5.67 6.64
C LEU A 235 -0.29 -4.65 7.28
N ARG A 236 -1.58 -4.72 6.96
CA ARG A 236 -2.59 -3.84 7.57
C ARG A 236 -2.70 -4.07 9.07
N ALA A 237 -2.73 -5.32 9.53
CA ALA A 237 -2.74 -5.65 10.94
C ALA A 237 -1.46 -5.15 11.65
N TYR A 238 -0.29 -5.30 11.01
CA TYR A 238 0.96 -4.74 11.54
C TYR A 238 0.92 -3.21 11.63
N PHE A 239 0.41 -2.53 10.61
CA PHE A 239 0.26 -1.08 10.61
C PHE A 239 -0.75 -0.58 11.64
N GLU A 240 -1.83 -1.31 11.89
CA GLU A 240 -2.78 -1.00 12.95
C GLU A 240 -2.11 -0.99 14.33
N VAL A 241 -1.36 -2.05 14.67
CA VAL A 241 -0.58 -2.11 15.91
C VAL A 241 0.44 -0.96 15.99
N PHE A 242 1.10 -0.66 14.88
CA PHE A 242 2.02 0.47 14.81
C PHE A 242 1.32 1.82 15.05
N CYS A 243 0.12 2.04 14.52
CA CYS A 243 -0.65 3.27 14.76
C CYS A 243 -1.05 3.41 16.23
N GLU A 244 -1.49 2.32 16.86
CA GLU A 244 -1.85 2.30 18.28
C GLU A 244 -0.66 2.67 19.17
N TRP A 245 0.53 2.20 18.81
CA TRP A 245 1.76 2.54 19.51
C TRP A 245 2.24 3.97 19.19
N ALA A 246 2.37 4.34 17.92
CA ALA A 246 3.08 5.56 17.52
C ALA A 246 2.29 6.84 17.83
N LEU A 247 0.98 6.84 17.57
CA LEU A 247 0.20 8.09 17.57
C LEU A 247 0.16 8.78 18.96
N PRO A 248 -0.04 8.08 20.09
CA PRO A 248 0.04 8.69 21.42
C PRO A 248 1.42 9.29 21.73
N HIS A 249 2.50 8.67 21.26
CA HIS A 249 3.87 9.16 21.48
C HIS A 249 4.17 10.38 20.61
N LEU A 250 3.59 10.45 19.42
CA LEU A 250 3.73 11.59 18.52
C LEU A 250 2.92 12.82 18.97
N GLN A 251 1.84 12.62 19.72
CA GLN A 251 1.06 13.71 20.31
C GLN A 251 1.70 14.31 21.59
N ALA A 252 2.63 13.58 22.22
CA ALA A 252 3.27 14.00 23.47
C ALA A 252 4.54 14.84 23.27
N ASN A 253 4.98 15.03 22.02
CA ASN A 253 6.22 15.71 21.62
C ASN A 253 5.94 16.86 20.66
#